data_AF-A0A959F7Y4-F1
#
_entry.id   AF-A0A959F7Y4-F1
#
_cell.length_a   1.000
_cell.length_b   1.000
_cell.length_c   1.000
_cell.angle_alpha   90.00
_cell.angle_beta   90.00
_cell.angle_gamma   90.00
#
_symmetry.space_group_name_H-M   'P 1'
#
loop_
_entity.id
_entity.type
_entity.pdbx_description
1 polymer ?
#
loop_
_entity_poly.entity_id
_entity_poly.type
_entity_poly.pdbx_seq_one_letter_code
_entity_poly.pdbx_strand_id
1 'polypeptide(L)'
;MSLFNHSLWYCCSLALFLLACNAATHNSTAVDESSSVGDPKDYIQPYEQNPAYWSYRGVPVLLLGGTDNDNLYQSKDLVEQLDLLQSVGGNFVRNVMSYRDEGDLIPYLRDENGKYDLTQWNPAYWEQFEHFLQLARDRDIIVQIELWDRFDYSQANWTNSPFNPVNNVNYTLEEIGLDEEYPEHPHKDLQPFFHTVPGMDGYQDKLDKLRSYQNALIQKMLSYSLNYGNVLYCMDNETSTPLLWGKYWSTIIRQAATEKAVPAYTTEMIDQFWRPGNCANCEPFIQDAKHFNFLDISQVNSRNFGQTHWDSLRYIMQIRSNATLRPANTVKIYGGNNTNWGSGSNQDGVERFCRNIFGGCAGVRHHRPLSGNGLNEKSQASIRAVRKLEEQLHFWEMSPRMELLNGREENEAYLVGKADDSAFAVYFPLGGTVNLKTGAAGSTYQVGWISLETGRPEGDPIMMSGETDLTLTPPVNSGSFAYIIRQ
;
A
#
# COMPACT_ATOMS: atom_id res chain seq x y z
N MET A 1 24.50 -76.33 11.74
CA MET A 1 23.55 -77.47 11.80
C MET A 1 22.23 -76.93 11.25
N SER A 2 21.74 -77.37 10.09
CA SER A 2 21.08 -78.68 9.80
C SER A 2 19.75 -78.78 10.56
N LEU A 3 18.58 -79.06 9.95
CA LEU A 3 18.30 -80.00 8.85
C LEU A 3 17.31 -79.47 7.75
N PHE A 4 17.07 -80.30 6.73
CA PHE A 4 16.23 -80.10 5.53
C PHE A 4 14.98 -81.03 5.50
N ASN A 5 13.93 -80.63 4.75
CA ASN A 5 12.97 -81.42 3.92
C ASN A 5 11.58 -80.72 3.88
N HIS A 6 10.93 -80.45 2.73
CA HIS A 6 10.34 -81.34 1.69
C HIS A 6 9.17 -82.22 2.23
N SER A 7 8.02 -82.38 1.55
CA SER A 7 7.70 -82.41 0.10
C SER A 7 6.39 -81.65 -0.27
N LEU A 8 6.20 -81.09 -1.49
CA LEU A 8 5.62 -81.69 -2.72
C LEU A 8 4.41 -82.64 -2.49
N TRP A 9 3.34 -82.68 -3.32
CA TRP A 9 3.12 -82.28 -4.75
C TRP A 9 1.97 -81.23 -4.89
N TYR A 10 1.14 -81.02 -5.96
CA TYR A 10 0.85 -81.60 -7.31
C TYR A 10 0.19 -80.52 -8.23
N CYS A 11 -0.05 -80.79 -9.53
CA CYS A 11 -0.71 -79.87 -10.50
C CYS A 11 -1.80 -80.54 -11.39
N CYS A 12 -2.80 -79.77 -11.87
CA CYS A 12 -3.59 -79.92 -13.14
C CYS A 12 -4.78 -78.93 -13.19
N SER A 13 -5.44 -78.58 -14.30
CA SER A 13 -5.02 -78.32 -15.71
C SER A 13 -6.22 -77.80 -16.56
N LEU A 14 -6.00 -76.74 -17.36
CA LEU A 14 -6.76 -76.26 -18.54
C LEU A 14 -8.31 -76.22 -18.56
N ALA A 15 -8.86 -75.03 -18.87
CA ALA A 15 -9.79 -74.82 -20.00
C ALA A 15 -9.83 -73.33 -20.42
N LEU A 16 -9.96 -73.05 -21.72
CA LEU A 16 -10.24 -71.69 -22.28
C LEU A 16 -11.74 -71.55 -22.57
N PHE A 17 -12.31 -70.33 -22.52
CA PHE A 17 -12.64 -69.57 -23.75
C PHE A 17 -13.37 -68.22 -23.57
N LEU A 18 -13.17 -67.36 -24.59
CA LEU A 18 -14.02 -66.29 -25.15
C LEU A 18 -14.22 -64.94 -24.40
N LEU A 19 -13.65 -63.93 -25.08
CA LEU A 19 -14.22 -62.61 -25.44
C LEU A 19 -14.41 -61.52 -24.37
N ALA A 20 -14.15 -60.29 -24.83
CA ALA A 20 -14.27 -59.05 -24.09
C ALA A 20 -15.51 -58.25 -24.52
N CYS A 21 -16.05 -57.47 -23.59
CA CYS A 21 -16.87 -56.29 -23.87
C CYS A 21 -16.32 -55.12 -23.03
N ASN A 22 -16.06 -53.98 -23.66
CA ASN A 22 -15.72 -52.76 -22.93
C ASN A 22 -16.98 -52.20 -22.25
N ALA A 23 -16.86 -51.85 -20.98
CA ALA A 23 -17.78 -50.95 -20.29
C ALA A 23 -16.94 -49.86 -19.60
N ALA A 24 -17.04 -48.61 -20.09
CA ALA A 24 -16.28 -47.51 -19.53
C ALA A 24 -16.95 -46.99 -18.25
N THR A 25 -16.33 -47.26 -17.10
CA THR A 25 -16.68 -46.60 -15.84
C THR A 25 -15.93 -45.27 -15.75
N HIS A 26 -16.66 -44.15 -15.71
CA HIS A 26 -16.08 -42.85 -15.38
C HIS A 26 -15.49 -42.89 -13.97
N ASN A 27 -14.15 -42.91 -13.86
CA ASN A 27 -13.49 -42.49 -12.63
C ASN A 27 -13.69 -40.97 -12.50
N SER A 28 -14.61 -40.56 -11.64
CA SER A 28 -14.57 -39.23 -11.06
C SER A 28 -13.31 -39.13 -10.20
N THR A 29 -12.25 -38.53 -10.72
CA THR A 29 -11.12 -38.12 -9.90
C THR A 29 -11.63 -37.14 -8.85
N ALA A 30 -11.66 -37.56 -7.59
CA ALA A 30 -11.87 -36.63 -6.48
C ALA A 30 -10.78 -35.55 -6.59
N VAL A 31 -11.20 -34.29 -6.61
CA VAL A 31 -10.26 -33.18 -6.43
C VAL A 31 -9.80 -33.27 -4.98
N ASP A 32 -8.50 -33.35 -4.77
CA ASP A 32 -7.92 -33.42 -3.43
C ASP A 32 -7.99 -32.01 -2.83
N GLU A 33 -9.08 -31.71 -2.11
CA GLU A 33 -9.30 -30.43 -1.42
C GLU A 33 -8.40 -30.26 -0.17
N SER A 34 -7.14 -30.68 -0.27
CA SER A 34 -6.08 -30.15 0.57
C SER A 34 -5.79 -28.72 0.12
N SER A 35 -6.55 -27.75 0.63
CA SER A 35 -6.25 -26.33 0.49
C SER A 35 -4.91 -26.05 1.19
N SER A 36 -3.82 -26.13 0.43
CA SER A 36 -2.49 -25.75 0.90
C SER A 36 -2.49 -24.25 1.18
N VAL A 37 -2.68 -23.88 2.45
CA VAL A 37 -2.36 -22.54 2.95
C VAL A 37 -0.95 -22.23 2.47
N GLY A 38 -0.78 -21.12 1.74
CA GLY A 38 0.51 -20.74 1.16
C GLY A 38 1.58 -20.59 2.24
N ASP A 39 2.87 -20.66 1.86
CA ASP A 39 3.92 -20.34 2.83
C ASP A 39 3.66 -18.91 3.34
N PRO A 40 3.60 -18.65 4.66
CA PRO A 40 3.42 -17.30 5.17
C PRO A 40 4.38 -16.28 4.57
N LYS A 41 5.57 -16.71 4.08
CA LYS A 41 6.53 -15.88 3.34
C LYS A 41 6.03 -15.35 2.01
N ASP A 42 5.10 -16.04 1.33
CA ASP A 42 4.51 -15.59 0.07
C ASP A 42 3.62 -14.35 0.23
N TYR A 43 3.32 -13.96 1.47
CA TYR A 43 2.51 -12.80 1.81
C TYR A 43 3.36 -11.56 2.14
N ILE A 44 2.82 -10.38 1.82
CA ILE A 44 3.37 -9.09 2.22
C ILE A 44 3.28 -8.96 3.76
N GLN A 45 4.42 -8.77 4.43
CA GLN A 45 4.48 -8.74 5.90
C GLN A 45 5.64 -7.86 6.42
N PRO A 46 5.58 -7.34 7.65
CA PRO A 46 6.71 -6.64 8.26
C PRO A 46 7.97 -7.52 8.27
N TYR A 47 9.10 -6.95 7.85
CA TYR A 47 10.36 -7.67 7.72
C TYR A 47 10.94 -8.02 9.10
N GLU A 48 11.24 -9.31 9.34
CA GLU A 48 11.62 -9.83 10.66
C GLU A 48 12.83 -9.11 11.27
N GLN A 49 13.88 -8.86 10.48
CA GLN A 49 15.13 -8.25 10.95
C GLN A 49 15.01 -6.72 11.11
N ASN A 50 14.02 -6.08 10.47
CA ASN A 50 13.69 -4.67 10.70
C ASN A 50 12.19 -4.41 10.42
N PRO A 51 11.32 -4.55 11.43
CA PRO A 51 9.87 -4.37 11.27
C PRO A 51 9.42 -2.98 10.83
N ALA A 52 10.31 -1.99 10.73
CA ALA A 52 10.00 -0.69 10.13
C ALA A 52 9.80 -0.78 8.59
N TYR A 53 10.13 -1.91 7.96
CA TYR A 53 10.05 -2.16 6.51
C TYR A 53 9.24 -3.42 6.19
N TRP A 54 8.93 -3.60 4.91
CA TRP A 54 8.18 -4.76 4.39
C TRP A 54 9.10 -5.87 3.90
N SER A 55 8.53 -7.08 3.79
CA SER A 55 9.06 -8.22 3.06
C SER A 55 7.94 -8.94 2.31
N TYR A 56 8.27 -9.52 1.16
CA TYR A 56 7.34 -10.25 0.29
C TYR A 56 8.10 -11.39 -0.40
N ARG A 57 7.50 -12.58 -0.51
CA ARG A 57 8.17 -13.84 -0.87
C ARG A 57 9.48 -14.09 -0.08
N GLY A 58 9.46 -13.72 1.20
CA GLY A 58 10.59 -13.86 2.12
C GLY A 58 11.78 -12.92 1.90
N VAL A 59 11.67 -11.93 0.99
CA VAL A 59 12.74 -10.94 0.69
C VAL A 59 12.31 -9.55 1.19
N PRO A 60 13.18 -8.77 1.86
CA PRO A 60 12.86 -7.38 2.24
C PRO A 60 12.62 -6.51 1.00
N VAL A 61 11.70 -5.56 1.11
CA VAL A 61 11.25 -4.74 -0.03
C VAL A 61 10.84 -3.32 0.38
N LEU A 62 11.29 -2.34 -0.40
CA LEU A 62 10.78 -0.97 -0.38
C LEU A 62 9.65 -0.85 -1.43
N LEU A 63 8.48 -0.37 -1.02
CA LEU A 63 7.31 -0.26 -1.89
C LEU A 63 7.31 1.10 -2.62
N LEU A 64 7.48 1.08 -3.95
CA LEU A 64 7.57 2.29 -4.78
C LEU A 64 6.44 2.33 -5.81
N GLY A 65 5.74 3.47 -5.92
CA GLY A 65 4.51 3.52 -6.69
C GLY A 65 4.15 4.85 -7.36
N GLY A 66 3.22 4.76 -8.31
CA GLY A 66 2.51 5.87 -8.94
C GLY A 66 1.53 5.31 -9.97
N THR A 67 0.28 5.78 -9.99
CA THR A 67 -0.73 5.43 -11.01
C THR A 67 -1.71 6.58 -11.19
N ASP A 68 -2.33 6.66 -12.36
CA ASP A 68 -3.13 7.82 -12.77
C ASP A 68 -4.62 7.76 -12.36
N ASN A 69 -5.06 6.63 -11.81
CA ASN A 69 -6.38 6.48 -11.20
C ASN A 69 -6.28 5.95 -9.75
N ASP A 70 -7.33 6.13 -8.94
CA ASP A 70 -7.42 5.62 -7.57
C ASP A 70 -8.35 4.43 -7.34
N ASN A 71 -9.42 4.28 -8.11
CA ASN A 71 -10.17 3.03 -8.20
C ASN A 71 -9.59 2.12 -9.31
N LEU A 72 -8.26 1.91 -9.28
CA LEU A 72 -7.45 1.43 -10.41
C LEU A 72 -8.03 0.23 -11.17
N TYR A 73 -8.63 -0.75 -10.50
CA TYR A 73 -9.35 -1.88 -11.12
C TYR A 73 -10.39 -1.50 -12.18
N GLN A 74 -11.03 -0.32 -12.06
CA GLN A 74 -12.04 0.20 -13.01
C GLN A 74 -11.39 0.88 -14.24
N SER A 75 -10.08 1.13 -14.22
CA SER A 75 -9.39 1.89 -15.27
C SER A 75 -9.33 1.13 -16.60
N LYS A 76 -9.50 1.86 -17.70
CA LYS A 76 -9.40 1.35 -19.08
C LYS A 76 -7.97 1.01 -19.46
N ASP A 77 -7.00 1.73 -18.88
CA ASP A 77 -5.56 1.61 -19.16
C ASP A 77 -4.86 0.76 -18.07
N LEU A 78 -5.59 -0.17 -17.45
CA LEU A 78 -5.15 -0.93 -16.27
C LEU A 78 -3.87 -1.73 -16.52
N VAL A 79 -3.79 -2.43 -17.65
CA VAL A 79 -2.65 -3.29 -17.98
C VAL A 79 -1.42 -2.43 -18.26
N GLU A 80 -1.61 -1.37 -19.05
CA GLU A 80 -0.61 -0.41 -19.46
C GLU A 80 -0.01 0.34 -18.26
N GLN A 81 -0.83 0.73 -17.28
CA GLN A 81 -0.37 1.37 -16.04
C GLN A 81 0.47 0.42 -15.18
N LEU A 82 0.07 -0.86 -15.06
CA LEU A 82 0.81 -1.86 -14.29
C LEU A 82 2.12 -2.27 -14.97
N ASP A 83 2.11 -2.45 -16.31
CA ASP A 83 3.31 -2.74 -17.11
C ASP A 83 4.30 -1.56 -17.08
N LEU A 84 3.81 -0.32 -17.25
CA LEU A 84 4.64 0.87 -17.13
C LEU A 84 5.27 0.98 -15.73
N LEU A 85 4.48 0.73 -14.67
CA LEU A 85 4.97 0.79 -13.30
C LEU A 85 6.07 -0.25 -13.05
N GLN A 86 5.86 -1.50 -13.49
CA GLN A 86 6.85 -2.56 -13.37
C GLN A 86 8.12 -2.26 -14.18
N SER A 87 7.98 -1.72 -15.40
CA SER A 87 9.11 -1.40 -16.30
C SER A 87 10.09 -0.36 -15.72
N VAL A 88 9.64 0.45 -14.76
CA VAL A 88 10.48 1.45 -14.06
C VAL A 88 10.93 1.00 -12.66
N GLY A 89 10.62 -0.23 -12.28
CA GLY A 89 10.95 -0.84 -10.98
C GLY A 89 9.94 -0.54 -9.87
N GLY A 90 8.77 0.01 -10.19
CA GLY A 90 7.69 0.21 -9.24
C GLY A 90 6.95 -1.09 -8.93
N ASN A 91 6.42 -1.19 -7.72
CA ASN A 91 5.78 -2.39 -7.18
C ASN A 91 4.66 -2.07 -6.16
N PHE A 92 4.04 -0.89 -6.23
CA PHE A 92 3.04 -0.45 -5.25
C PHE A 92 1.91 0.39 -5.86
N VAL A 93 0.66 -0.01 -5.64
CA VAL A 93 -0.54 0.68 -6.15
C VAL A 93 -1.60 0.91 -5.07
N ARG A 94 -2.44 1.93 -5.30
CA ARG A 94 -3.63 2.27 -4.51
C ARG A 94 -4.86 1.70 -5.21
N ASN A 95 -5.81 1.15 -4.47
CA ASN A 95 -7.11 0.77 -5.03
C ASN A 95 -8.26 1.07 -4.05
N VAL A 96 -8.92 2.21 -4.23
CA VAL A 96 -10.17 2.53 -3.54
C VAL A 96 -11.29 1.66 -4.11
N MET A 97 -12.14 1.08 -3.26
CA MET A 97 -13.35 0.32 -3.69
C MET A 97 -14.49 1.25 -4.19
N SER A 98 -14.14 2.32 -4.90
CA SER A 98 -15.05 3.37 -5.39
C SER A 98 -15.62 3.03 -6.77
N TYR A 99 -16.79 3.60 -7.04
CA TYR A 99 -17.60 3.43 -8.25
C TYR A 99 -18.26 4.77 -8.69
N ARG A 100 -17.60 5.90 -8.40
CA ARG A 100 -18.11 7.27 -8.57
C ARG A 100 -17.86 7.90 -9.96
N ASP A 101 -16.85 7.42 -10.69
CA ASP A 101 -16.35 8.09 -11.90
C ASP A 101 -17.11 7.61 -13.15
N GLU A 102 -17.12 8.41 -14.23
CA GLU A 102 -18.00 8.16 -15.38
C GLU A 102 -17.67 6.87 -16.14
N GLY A 103 -18.60 5.90 -16.07
CA GLY A 103 -18.46 4.58 -16.68
C GLY A 103 -17.94 3.48 -15.75
N ASP A 104 -17.72 3.79 -14.47
CA ASP A 104 -17.49 2.79 -13.43
C ASP A 104 -18.62 1.74 -13.39
N LEU A 105 -18.26 0.48 -13.17
CA LEU A 105 -19.22 -0.54 -12.77
C LEU A 105 -19.62 -0.33 -11.30
N ILE A 106 -20.89 -0.60 -11.02
CA ILE A 106 -21.47 -0.57 -9.67
C ILE A 106 -21.47 -2.01 -9.10
N PRO A 107 -21.16 -2.23 -7.80
CA PRO A 107 -21.13 -3.58 -7.21
C PRO A 107 -22.45 -4.36 -7.18
N TYR A 108 -23.59 -3.71 -7.45
CA TYR A 108 -24.94 -4.27 -7.33
C TYR A 108 -25.72 -4.19 -8.64
N LEU A 109 -26.60 -5.17 -8.87
CA LEU A 109 -27.57 -5.15 -9.97
C LEU A 109 -28.76 -4.23 -9.65
N ARG A 110 -29.46 -3.81 -10.70
CA ARG A 110 -30.75 -3.07 -10.61
C ARG A 110 -31.92 -4.00 -10.94
N ASP A 111 -33.07 -3.72 -10.33
CA ASP A 111 -34.36 -4.35 -10.59
C ASP A 111 -35.04 -3.80 -11.86
N GLU A 112 -36.25 -4.29 -12.16
CA GLU A 112 -37.05 -3.82 -13.31
C GLU A 112 -37.49 -2.34 -13.21
N ASN A 113 -37.46 -1.76 -12.02
CA ASN A 113 -37.77 -0.35 -11.76
C ASN A 113 -36.50 0.53 -11.79
N GLY A 114 -35.32 -0.05 -12.01
CA GLY A 114 -34.04 0.64 -12.01
C GLY A 114 -33.45 0.95 -10.63
N LYS A 115 -34.01 0.43 -9.53
CA LYS A 115 -33.44 0.51 -8.19
C LYS A 115 -32.45 -0.62 -7.95
N TYR A 116 -31.37 -0.37 -7.22
CA TYR A 116 -30.42 -1.42 -6.84
C TYR A 116 -31.04 -2.42 -5.84
N ASP A 117 -30.65 -3.69 -5.95
CA ASP A 117 -30.81 -4.66 -4.86
C ASP A 117 -29.44 -4.97 -4.24
N LEU A 118 -29.24 -4.52 -3.01
CA LEU A 118 -28.02 -4.71 -2.23
C LEU A 118 -27.77 -6.18 -1.82
N THR A 119 -28.66 -7.11 -2.17
CA THR A 119 -28.43 -8.57 -2.08
C THR A 119 -27.93 -9.19 -3.40
N GLN A 120 -28.05 -8.49 -4.53
CA GLN A 120 -27.73 -9.02 -5.87
C GLN A 120 -26.45 -8.39 -6.42
N TRP A 121 -25.34 -9.11 -6.32
CA TRP A 121 -24.04 -8.67 -6.82
C TRP A 121 -24.01 -8.56 -8.35
N ASN A 122 -23.43 -7.48 -8.88
CA ASN A 122 -23.05 -7.37 -10.29
C ASN A 122 -21.81 -8.24 -10.55
N PRO A 123 -21.88 -9.34 -11.32
CA PRO A 123 -20.75 -10.24 -11.50
C PRO A 123 -19.57 -9.55 -12.20
N ALA A 124 -19.81 -8.73 -13.23
CA ALA A 124 -18.77 -8.08 -14.01
C ALA A 124 -17.88 -7.15 -13.18
N TYR A 125 -18.45 -6.46 -12.19
CA TYR A 125 -17.70 -5.63 -11.23
C TYR A 125 -16.67 -6.46 -10.44
N TRP A 126 -17.10 -7.64 -9.97
CA TRP A 126 -16.26 -8.52 -9.14
C TRP A 126 -15.25 -9.33 -9.96
N GLU A 127 -15.61 -9.71 -11.19
CA GLU A 127 -14.68 -10.30 -12.17
C GLU A 127 -13.58 -9.31 -12.54
N GLN A 128 -13.92 -8.02 -12.75
CA GLN A 128 -12.95 -6.97 -13.01
C GLN A 128 -12.03 -6.67 -11.81
N PHE A 129 -12.59 -6.68 -10.59
CA PHE A 129 -11.80 -6.57 -9.36
C PHE A 129 -10.83 -7.75 -9.16
N GLU A 130 -11.26 -8.99 -9.42
CA GLU A 130 -10.37 -10.15 -9.36
C GLU A 130 -9.29 -10.11 -10.45
N HIS A 131 -9.63 -9.75 -11.68
CA HIS A 131 -8.67 -9.62 -12.77
C HIS A 131 -7.55 -8.61 -12.43
N PHE A 132 -7.88 -7.49 -11.77
CA PHE A 132 -6.88 -6.56 -11.24
C PHE A 132 -5.93 -7.22 -10.22
N LEU A 133 -6.46 -7.96 -9.25
CA LEU A 133 -5.65 -8.65 -8.24
C LEU A 133 -4.70 -9.69 -8.85
N GLN A 134 -5.15 -10.41 -9.88
CA GLN A 134 -4.34 -11.33 -10.68
C GLN A 134 -3.22 -10.58 -11.41
N LEU A 135 -3.56 -9.52 -12.18
CA LEU A 135 -2.59 -8.70 -12.91
C LEU A 135 -1.52 -8.08 -12.01
N ALA A 136 -1.88 -7.68 -10.78
CA ALA A 136 -0.94 -7.15 -9.80
C ALA A 136 -0.05 -8.23 -9.20
N ARG A 137 -0.62 -9.39 -8.82
CA ARG A 137 0.12 -10.55 -8.29
C ARG A 137 1.17 -11.05 -9.28
N ASP A 138 0.79 -11.17 -10.55
CA ASP A 138 1.63 -11.71 -11.62
C ASP A 138 2.77 -10.75 -12.03
N ARG A 139 2.76 -9.53 -11.48
CA ARG A 139 3.81 -8.51 -11.63
C ARG A 139 4.58 -8.21 -10.35
N ASP A 140 4.28 -8.90 -9.25
CA ASP A 140 4.80 -8.63 -7.90
C ASP A 140 4.55 -7.21 -7.39
N ILE A 141 3.39 -6.66 -7.78
CA ILE A 141 2.89 -5.36 -7.36
C ILE A 141 2.01 -5.54 -6.12
N ILE A 142 2.36 -4.85 -5.04
CA ILE A 142 1.57 -4.78 -3.80
C ILE A 142 0.40 -3.82 -3.99
N VAL A 143 -0.80 -4.26 -3.61
CA VAL A 143 -2.05 -3.48 -3.68
C VAL A 143 -2.42 -3.02 -2.28
N GLN A 144 -2.50 -1.70 -2.04
CA GLN A 144 -3.19 -1.17 -0.86
C GLN A 144 -4.64 -0.86 -1.24
N ILE A 145 -5.56 -1.71 -0.76
CA ILE A 145 -7.01 -1.52 -0.91
C ILE A 145 -7.46 -0.50 0.13
N GLU A 146 -8.24 0.50 -0.30
CA GLU A 146 -8.98 1.41 0.58
C GLU A 146 -10.46 1.00 0.56
N LEU A 147 -10.99 0.56 1.71
CA LEU A 147 -12.34 -0.01 1.83
C LEU A 147 -13.41 1.06 1.56
N TRP A 148 -13.25 2.23 2.18
CA TRP A 148 -14.21 3.33 2.10
C TRP A 148 -13.55 4.62 1.65
N ASP A 149 -14.33 5.47 0.98
CA ASP A 149 -13.94 6.84 0.68
C ASP A 149 -15.10 7.77 1.02
N ARG A 150 -14.92 8.63 2.03
CA ARG A 150 -15.96 9.55 2.52
C ARG A 150 -16.50 10.51 1.43
N PHE A 151 -15.78 10.66 0.33
CA PHE A 151 -16.23 11.42 -0.84
C PHE A 151 -17.22 10.64 -1.74
N ASP A 152 -17.30 9.31 -1.68
CA ASP A 152 -18.32 8.52 -2.41
C ASP A 152 -19.72 8.62 -1.80
N TYR A 153 -19.78 8.84 -0.49
CA TYR A 153 -21.01 8.81 0.30
C TYR A 153 -21.48 10.21 0.73
N SER A 154 -21.02 11.26 0.04
CA SER A 154 -21.37 12.65 0.34
C SER A 154 -21.71 13.43 -0.95
N GLN A 155 -22.40 14.56 -0.80
CA GLN A 155 -22.69 15.51 -1.87
C GLN A 155 -23.32 14.82 -3.11
N ALA A 156 -22.90 15.17 -4.33
CA ALA A 156 -23.46 14.61 -5.57
C ALA A 156 -23.17 13.11 -5.80
N ASN A 157 -22.25 12.52 -5.05
CA ASN A 157 -21.97 11.08 -5.12
C ASN A 157 -22.99 10.31 -4.26
N TRP A 158 -23.41 10.86 -3.11
CA TRP A 158 -24.46 10.27 -2.28
C TRP A 158 -25.80 10.13 -3.01
N THR A 159 -26.21 11.12 -3.80
CA THR A 159 -27.49 11.09 -4.52
C THR A 159 -27.54 10.01 -5.61
N ASN A 160 -26.38 9.53 -6.07
CA ASN A 160 -26.26 8.43 -7.05
C ASN A 160 -25.90 7.07 -6.41
N SER A 161 -25.50 7.06 -5.13
CA SER A 161 -24.98 5.87 -4.45
C SER A 161 -26.06 4.80 -4.26
N PRO A 162 -25.75 3.49 -4.47
CA PRO A 162 -26.66 2.39 -4.16
C PRO A 162 -27.11 2.37 -2.70
N PHE A 163 -26.27 2.84 -1.78
CA PHE A 163 -26.60 2.86 -0.35
C PHE A 163 -27.59 3.97 0.03
N ASN A 164 -27.87 4.94 -0.84
CA ASN A 164 -28.90 5.94 -0.61
C ASN A 164 -30.30 5.27 -0.72
N PRO A 165 -31.18 5.37 0.29
CA PRO A 165 -32.49 4.69 0.28
C PRO A 165 -33.40 5.04 -0.91
N VAL A 166 -33.21 6.19 -1.56
CA VAL A 166 -33.98 6.50 -2.78
C VAL A 166 -33.61 5.58 -3.95
N ASN A 167 -32.37 5.08 -3.98
CA ASN A 167 -31.80 4.32 -5.09
C ASN A 167 -31.90 2.79 -4.95
N ASN A 168 -32.23 2.23 -3.79
CA ASN A 168 -32.34 0.78 -3.59
C ASN A 168 -33.74 0.29 -3.18
N VAL A 169 -33.93 -1.03 -3.13
CA VAL A 169 -35.19 -1.70 -2.70
C VAL A 169 -35.13 -2.24 -1.26
N ASN A 170 -33.97 -2.15 -0.61
CA ASN A 170 -33.63 -2.89 0.59
C ASN A 170 -34.01 -2.16 1.88
N TYR A 171 -34.07 -0.82 1.85
CA TYR A 171 -34.54 0.00 2.96
C TYR A 171 -35.03 1.40 2.54
N THR A 172 -35.81 2.06 3.41
CA THR A 172 -36.29 3.44 3.19
C THR A 172 -35.53 4.48 4.02
N LEU A 173 -35.69 5.77 3.68
CA LEU A 173 -35.17 6.91 4.45
C LEU A 173 -35.67 6.85 5.91
N GLU A 174 -36.95 6.56 6.12
CA GLU A 174 -37.57 6.47 7.45
C GLU A 174 -37.03 5.28 8.27
N GLU A 175 -36.90 4.10 7.65
CA GLU A 175 -36.46 2.87 8.35
C GLU A 175 -35.07 3.00 8.97
N ILE A 176 -34.10 3.52 8.22
CA ILE A 176 -32.71 3.67 8.70
C ILE A 176 -32.36 5.10 9.13
N GLY A 177 -33.28 6.04 8.92
CA GLY A 177 -33.12 7.47 9.25
C GLY A 177 -31.85 8.09 8.69
N LEU A 178 -31.64 7.91 7.38
CA LEU A 178 -30.74 8.72 6.57
C LEU A 178 -31.55 9.77 5.80
N ASP A 179 -30.88 10.83 5.39
CA ASP A 179 -31.39 11.90 4.55
C ASP A 179 -31.06 11.63 3.07
N GLU A 180 -31.85 12.22 2.17
CA GLU A 180 -31.68 12.10 0.72
C GLU A 180 -30.41 12.80 0.21
N GLU A 181 -29.98 13.87 0.90
CA GLU A 181 -28.80 14.68 0.58
C GLU A 181 -27.91 14.92 1.80
N TYR A 182 -26.58 14.89 1.59
CA TYR A 182 -25.58 15.34 2.57
C TYR A 182 -24.65 16.37 1.90
N PRO A 183 -25.00 17.67 1.87
CA PRO A 183 -24.34 18.68 1.05
C PRO A 183 -23.03 19.23 1.64
N GLU A 184 -22.79 19.04 2.93
CA GLU A 184 -21.54 19.46 3.58
C GLU A 184 -20.34 18.65 3.08
N HIS A 185 -19.15 19.28 3.07
CA HIS A 185 -17.93 18.59 2.70
C HIS A 185 -17.61 17.49 3.73
N PRO A 186 -17.23 16.26 3.33
CA PRO A 186 -17.08 15.12 4.25
C PRO A 186 -16.03 15.26 5.38
N HIS A 187 -15.26 16.36 5.44
CA HIS A 187 -14.42 16.66 6.61
C HIS A 187 -15.22 17.11 7.85
N LYS A 188 -16.54 17.34 7.69
CA LYS A 188 -17.46 17.60 8.80
C LYS A 188 -17.91 16.34 9.54
N ASP A 189 -17.69 15.15 8.96
CA ASP A 189 -18.03 13.86 9.58
C ASP A 189 -19.52 13.65 9.91
N LEU A 190 -20.43 14.32 9.18
CA LEU A 190 -21.87 14.37 9.50
C LEU A 190 -22.72 13.26 8.87
N GLN A 191 -22.13 12.42 8.01
CA GLN A 191 -22.82 11.38 7.23
C GLN A 191 -22.95 10.09 8.08
N PRO A 192 -24.15 9.68 8.54
CA PRO A 192 -24.30 8.54 9.46
C PRO A 192 -23.89 7.18 8.88
N PHE A 193 -23.65 7.07 7.57
CA PHE A 193 -22.99 5.91 6.94
C PHE A 193 -21.64 5.55 7.62
N PHE A 194 -20.91 6.54 8.17
CA PHE A 194 -19.64 6.31 8.88
C PHE A 194 -19.81 6.09 10.40
N HIS A 195 -21.03 6.19 10.92
CA HIS A 195 -21.33 6.12 12.36
C HIS A 195 -22.22 4.93 12.72
N THR A 196 -22.18 3.86 11.92
CA THR A 196 -23.05 2.69 12.11
C THR A 196 -22.59 1.73 13.22
N VAL A 197 -21.40 1.93 13.80
CA VAL A 197 -20.83 1.01 14.81
C VAL A 197 -21.34 1.35 16.23
N PRO A 198 -21.82 0.38 17.02
CA PRO A 198 -22.34 0.65 18.37
C PRO A 198 -21.26 1.27 19.28
N GLY A 199 -21.63 2.35 19.96
CA GLY A 199 -20.72 3.12 20.82
C GLY A 199 -19.96 4.25 20.12
N MET A 200 -20.24 4.53 18.84
CA MET A 200 -19.87 5.80 18.20
C MET A 200 -20.84 6.92 18.58
N ASP A 201 -20.36 8.16 18.64
CA ASP A 201 -21.23 9.33 18.65
C ASP A 201 -22.06 9.37 17.36
N GLY A 202 -23.38 9.58 17.46
CA GLY A 202 -24.29 9.56 16.30
C GLY A 202 -24.88 8.18 15.93
N TYR A 203 -24.35 7.08 16.50
CA TYR A 203 -24.92 5.73 16.33
C TYR A 203 -26.38 5.66 16.79
N GLN A 204 -27.19 4.89 16.04
CA GLN A 204 -28.60 4.59 16.34
C GLN A 204 -28.90 3.16 15.86
N ASP A 205 -29.63 2.35 16.64
CA ASP A 205 -29.86 0.91 16.35
C ASP A 205 -30.47 0.62 14.97
N LYS A 206 -31.21 1.57 14.39
CA LYS A 206 -31.74 1.48 13.02
C LYS A 206 -30.64 1.37 11.94
N LEU A 207 -29.44 1.87 12.23
CA LEU A 207 -28.27 1.77 11.34
C LEU A 207 -27.69 0.35 11.28
N ASP A 208 -28.11 -0.59 12.14
CA ASP A 208 -27.73 -2.00 12.03
C ASP A 208 -28.16 -2.60 10.68
N LYS A 209 -29.31 -2.18 10.14
CA LYS A 209 -29.79 -2.60 8.81
C LYS A 209 -28.80 -2.16 7.74
N LEU A 210 -28.33 -0.90 7.77
CA LEU A 210 -27.29 -0.39 6.87
C LEU A 210 -25.95 -1.11 7.07
N ARG A 211 -25.52 -1.30 8.33
CA ARG A 211 -24.29 -1.99 8.69
C ARG A 211 -24.26 -3.44 8.18
N SER A 212 -25.41 -4.10 8.07
CA SER A 212 -25.49 -5.45 7.48
C SER A 212 -25.07 -5.48 6.00
N TYR A 213 -25.47 -4.48 5.20
CA TYR A 213 -25.07 -4.36 3.79
C TYR A 213 -23.62 -3.86 3.64
N GLN A 214 -23.16 -2.96 4.52
CA GLN A 214 -21.74 -2.59 4.58
C GLN A 214 -20.86 -3.82 4.86
N ASN A 215 -21.25 -4.68 5.81
CA ASN A 215 -20.58 -5.95 6.08
C ASN A 215 -20.61 -6.89 4.86
N ALA A 216 -21.76 -7.02 4.19
CA ALA A 216 -21.89 -7.87 3.01
C ALA A 216 -20.91 -7.45 1.90
N LEU A 217 -20.74 -6.14 1.67
CA LEU A 217 -19.79 -5.60 0.68
C LEU A 217 -18.33 -5.92 1.04
N ILE A 218 -17.95 -5.71 2.30
CA ILE A 218 -16.58 -6.01 2.76
C ILE A 218 -16.29 -7.51 2.73
N GLN A 219 -17.24 -8.36 3.14
CA GLN A 219 -17.10 -9.82 3.04
C GLN A 219 -17.01 -10.30 1.58
N LYS A 220 -17.76 -9.69 0.66
CA LYS A 220 -17.65 -9.97 -0.78
C LYS A 220 -16.27 -9.57 -1.32
N MET A 221 -15.72 -8.42 -0.93
CA MET A 221 -14.36 -7.99 -1.29
C MET A 221 -13.26 -8.90 -0.70
N LEU A 222 -13.43 -9.37 0.54
CA LEU A 222 -12.52 -10.31 1.21
C LEU A 222 -12.60 -11.75 0.66
N SER A 223 -13.74 -12.13 0.05
CA SER A 223 -13.89 -13.43 -0.62
C SER A 223 -12.87 -13.61 -1.75
N TYR A 224 -12.54 -12.53 -2.47
CA TYR A 224 -11.49 -12.46 -3.49
C TYR A 224 -10.13 -12.09 -2.88
N SER A 225 -10.01 -10.93 -2.22
CA SER A 225 -8.70 -10.33 -1.93
C SER A 225 -7.81 -11.16 -0.99
N LEU A 226 -8.38 -11.89 -0.03
CA LEU A 226 -7.63 -12.78 0.86
C LEU A 226 -7.02 -14.01 0.15
N ASN A 227 -7.29 -14.21 -1.14
CA ASN A 227 -6.66 -15.26 -1.96
C ASN A 227 -5.31 -14.80 -2.56
N TYR A 228 -4.90 -13.54 -2.33
CA TYR A 228 -3.74 -12.89 -2.96
C TYR A 228 -2.75 -12.41 -1.89
N GLY A 229 -1.52 -12.92 -1.93
CA GLY A 229 -0.49 -12.61 -0.91
C GLY A 229 0.04 -11.17 -0.95
N ASN A 230 -0.26 -10.42 -2.01
CA ASN A 230 0.25 -9.08 -2.28
C ASN A 230 -0.72 -7.94 -1.88
N VAL A 231 -1.58 -8.15 -0.87
CA VAL A 231 -2.64 -7.20 -0.48
C VAL A 231 -2.42 -6.60 0.93
N LEU A 232 -2.58 -5.27 1.01
CA LEU A 232 -2.67 -4.48 2.25
C LEU A 232 -4.04 -3.79 2.32
N TYR A 233 -4.55 -3.53 3.52
CA TYR A 233 -5.88 -2.92 3.72
C TYR A 233 -5.79 -1.61 4.50
N CYS A 234 -6.41 -0.55 3.98
CA CYS A 234 -6.63 0.74 4.63
C CYS A 234 -8.15 0.94 4.79
N MET A 235 -8.63 1.35 5.97
CA MET A 235 -10.07 1.37 6.20
C MET A 235 -10.72 2.51 5.42
N ASP A 236 -10.18 3.72 5.52
CA ASP A 236 -10.78 4.90 4.90
C ASP A 236 -9.75 5.80 4.18
N ASN A 237 -10.18 6.42 3.08
CA ASN A 237 -9.49 7.57 2.49
C ASN A 237 -9.75 8.83 3.35
N GLU A 238 -8.69 9.44 3.86
CA GLU A 238 -8.71 10.76 4.52
C GLU A 238 -9.76 10.88 5.63
N THR A 239 -9.77 9.94 6.59
CA THR A 239 -10.81 9.94 7.62
C THR A 239 -10.65 11.04 8.67
N SER A 240 -11.79 11.63 9.01
CA SER A 240 -12.02 12.49 10.19
C SER A 240 -12.75 11.75 11.31
N THR A 241 -13.29 10.58 11.01
CA THR A 241 -14.20 9.78 11.84
C THR A 241 -13.50 9.22 13.09
N PRO A 242 -14.20 9.00 14.22
CA PRO A 242 -13.62 8.37 15.39
C PRO A 242 -13.01 6.99 15.07
N LEU A 243 -11.82 6.71 15.62
CA LEU A 243 -11.05 5.48 15.35
C LEU A 243 -11.80 4.17 15.63
N LEU A 244 -12.95 4.20 16.32
CA LEU A 244 -13.82 3.03 16.52
C LEU A 244 -14.33 2.45 15.18
N TRP A 245 -14.57 3.31 14.18
CA TRP A 245 -14.94 2.90 12.81
C TRP A 245 -13.86 2.04 12.15
N GLY A 246 -12.63 2.55 12.02
CA GLY A 246 -11.52 1.79 11.45
C GLY A 246 -11.16 0.52 12.25
N LYS A 247 -11.30 0.56 13.58
CA LYS A 247 -11.09 -0.62 14.44
C LYS A 247 -12.13 -1.72 14.18
N TYR A 248 -13.37 -1.37 13.86
CA TYR A 248 -14.42 -2.31 13.51
C TYR A 248 -14.09 -3.05 12.21
N TRP A 249 -13.79 -2.31 11.13
CA TRP A 249 -13.43 -2.91 9.83
C TRP A 249 -12.13 -3.71 9.89
N SER A 250 -11.11 -3.22 10.60
CA SER A 250 -9.88 -3.98 10.86
C SER A 250 -10.16 -5.31 11.57
N THR A 251 -11.04 -5.31 12.57
CA THR A 251 -11.41 -6.53 13.30
C THR A 251 -12.10 -7.55 12.38
N ILE A 252 -12.97 -7.11 11.48
CA ILE A 252 -13.64 -7.95 10.49
C ILE A 252 -12.65 -8.57 9.50
N ILE A 253 -11.75 -7.75 8.92
CA ILE A 253 -10.71 -8.24 7.99
C ILE A 253 -9.83 -9.28 8.68
N ARG A 254 -9.37 -8.99 9.90
CA ARG A 254 -8.50 -9.89 10.67
C ARG A 254 -9.21 -11.17 11.09
N GLN A 255 -10.52 -11.15 11.36
CA GLN A 255 -11.31 -12.36 11.58
C GLN A 255 -11.38 -13.21 10.31
N ALA A 256 -11.81 -12.64 9.18
CA ALA A 256 -11.92 -13.39 7.91
C ALA A 256 -10.56 -13.95 7.43
N ALA A 257 -9.47 -13.22 7.65
CA ALA A 257 -8.12 -13.69 7.39
C ALA A 257 -7.73 -14.87 8.31
N THR A 258 -8.06 -14.79 9.60
CA THR A 258 -7.85 -15.89 10.56
C THR A 258 -8.67 -17.14 10.19
N GLU A 259 -9.91 -16.97 9.73
CA GLU A 259 -10.78 -18.05 9.27
C GLU A 259 -10.26 -18.72 7.97
N LYS A 260 -9.61 -17.96 7.09
CA LYS A 260 -8.85 -18.48 5.93
C LYS A 260 -7.43 -18.96 6.27
N ALA A 261 -6.98 -18.84 7.52
CA ALA A 261 -5.61 -19.10 7.99
C ALA A 261 -4.49 -18.32 7.25
N VAL A 262 -4.80 -17.12 6.75
CA VAL A 262 -3.86 -16.23 6.04
C VAL A 262 -3.54 -14.97 6.86
N PRO A 263 -2.37 -14.33 6.69
CA PRO A 263 -2.12 -13.02 7.26
C PRO A 263 -2.89 -11.93 6.49
N ALA A 264 -3.32 -10.88 7.20
CA ALA A 264 -3.83 -9.64 6.61
C ALA A 264 -3.41 -8.45 7.47
N TYR A 265 -2.84 -7.43 6.84
CA TYR A 265 -2.32 -6.24 7.53
C TYR A 265 -3.19 -5.02 7.25
N THR A 266 -3.60 -4.33 8.32
CA THR A 266 -4.56 -3.22 8.29
C THR A 266 -3.94 -1.89 8.70
N THR A 267 -4.46 -0.77 8.18
CA THR A 267 -4.07 0.61 8.52
C THR A 267 -5.26 1.57 8.44
N GLU A 268 -5.05 2.83 8.80
CA GLU A 268 -6.00 3.95 8.63
C GLU A 268 -5.29 5.15 8.00
N MET A 269 -6.01 6.01 7.26
CA MET A 269 -5.47 7.25 6.70
C MET A 269 -6.10 8.50 7.35
N ILE A 270 -5.55 8.94 8.48
CA ILE A 270 -6.06 10.12 9.22
C ILE A 270 -5.87 11.42 8.42
N ASP A 271 -6.95 12.13 8.12
CA ASP A 271 -6.97 13.42 7.39
C ASP A 271 -5.96 14.43 7.98
N GLN A 272 -5.96 14.56 9.32
CA GLN A 272 -5.19 15.59 10.03
C GLN A 272 -3.68 15.30 10.14
N PHE A 273 -3.15 14.23 9.53
CA PHE A 273 -1.69 13.96 9.48
C PHE A 273 -0.88 15.05 8.77
N TRP A 274 -1.52 15.98 8.05
CA TRP A 274 -0.84 17.18 7.54
C TRP A 274 -0.38 18.15 8.63
N ARG A 275 -0.90 18.04 9.86
CA ARG A 275 -0.55 18.86 11.03
C ARG A 275 -0.43 17.99 12.29
N PRO A 276 0.55 17.06 12.35
CA PRO A 276 0.50 15.94 13.30
C PRO A 276 0.48 16.35 14.79
N GLY A 277 1.12 17.47 15.16
CA GLY A 277 1.05 18.02 16.52
C GLY A 277 -0.29 18.68 16.90
N ASN A 278 -1.24 18.77 15.96
CA ASN A 278 -2.60 19.30 16.14
C ASN A 278 -3.63 18.32 15.56
N CYS A 279 -3.52 17.05 15.96
CA CYS A 279 -4.33 15.94 15.45
C CYS A 279 -4.71 14.96 16.59
N ALA A 280 -5.96 15.01 17.06
CA ALA A 280 -6.43 14.20 18.19
C ALA A 280 -6.36 12.68 17.93
N ASN A 281 -6.56 12.23 16.69
CA ASN A 281 -6.54 10.81 16.33
C ASN A 281 -5.14 10.28 15.99
N CYS A 282 -4.14 11.13 15.69
CA CYS A 282 -2.87 10.69 15.10
C CYS A 282 -2.01 9.87 16.07
N GLU A 283 -1.76 10.35 17.29
CA GLU A 283 -1.00 9.55 18.27
C GLU A 283 -1.78 8.30 18.73
N PRO A 284 -3.08 8.35 19.09
CA PRO A 284 -3.86 7.15 19.41
C PRO A 284 -3.88 6.10 18.29
N PHE A 285 -3.84 6.50 17.02
CA PHE A 285 -3.66 5.61 15.87
C PHE A 285 -2.26 4.98 15.84
N ILE A 286 -1.19 5.79 16.02
CA ILE A 286 0.19 5.29 16.06
C ILE A 286 0.39 4.31 17.22
N GLN A 287 -0.23 4.53 18.38
CA GLN A 287 -0.12 3.61 19.53
C GLN A 287 -0.93 2.31 19.33
N ASP A 288 -2.02 2.30 18.57
CA ASP A 288 -2.88 1.11 18.38
C ASP A 288 -2.35 0.14 17.29
N ALA A 289 -1.21 -0.48 17.58
CA ALA A 289 -0.63 -1.53 16.74
C ALA A 289 -1.46 -2.83 16.68
N LYS A 290 -2.47 -2.99 17.55
CA LYS A 290 -3.38 -4.14 17.57
C LYS A 290 -4.33 -4.09 16.38
N HIS A 291 -4.94 -2.93 16.12
CA HIS A 291 -5.90 -2.77 15.01
C HIS A 291 -5.26 -2.15 13.75
N PHE A 292 -4.10 -1.51 13.86
CA PHE A 292 -3.41 -0.93 12.72
C PHE A 292 -1.97 -1.43 12.66
N ASN A 293 -1.74 -2.50 11.89
CA ASN A 293 -0.48 -3.24 11.87
C ASN A 293 0.60 -2.58 10.98
N PHE A 294 0.22 -1.57 10.21
CA PHE A 294 1.14 -0.57 9.66
C PHE A 294 0.51 0.83 9.83
N LEU A 295 1.20 1.88 9.40
CA LEU A 295 0.69 3.25 9.37
C LEU A 295 0.52 3.71 7.91
N ASP A 296 -0.55 4.44 7.59
CA ASP A 296 -0.57 5.32 6.43
C ASP A 296 -0.55 6.78 6.91
N ILE A 297 0.48 7.52 6.51
CA ILE A 297 0.73 8.89 6.96
C ILE A 297 0.61 9.90 5.82
N SER A 298 -0.06 9.51 4.72
CA SER A 298 -0.07 10.22 3.42
C SER A 298 -0.31 11.72 3.51
N GLN A 299 -1.15 12.18 4.44
CA GLN A 299 -1.51 13.60 4.52
C GLN A 299 -0.36 14.53 4.91
N VAL A 300 0.74 14.01 5.47
CA VAL A 300 1.99 14.78 5.65
C VAL A 300 2.45 15.39 4.31
N ASN A 301 2.14 14.74 3.19
CA ASN A 301 2.50 15.12 1.82
C ASN A 301 1.54 16.13 1.15
N SER A 302 0.67 16.78 1.92
CA SER A 302 -0.18 17.87 1.44
C SER A 302 0.45 19.23 1.77
N ARG A 303 -0.06 19.93 2.78
CA ARG A 303 0.25 21.34 3.12
C ARG A 303 1.69 21.62 3.57
N ASN A 304 2.56 20.61 3.61
CA ASN A 304 3.94 20.73 4.03
C ASN A 304 4.90 20.68 2.82
N PHE A 305 5.92 21.52 2.89
CA PHE A 305 6.89 21.77 1.82
C PHE A 305 8.31 21.80 2.43
N GLY A 306 9.33 21.55 1.62
CA GLY A 306 10.74 21.70 2.01
C GLY A 306 11.11 21.10 3.37
N GLN A 307 11.71 21.93 4.23
CA GLN A 307 12.12 21.56 5.59
C GLN A 307 10.91 21.23 6.49
N THR A 308 9.80 21.97 6.39
CA THR A 308 8.57 21.70 7.18
C THR A 308 7.96 20.33 6.87
N HIS A 309 8.09 19.83 5.63
CA HIS A 309 7.71 18.46 5.27
C HIS A 309 8.57 17.43 6.00
N TRP A 310 9.89 17.61 5.99
CA TRP A 310 10.82 16.75 6.71
C TRP A 310 10.55 16.75 8.23
N ASP A 311 10.39 17.92 8.84
CA ASP A 311 10.21 18.02 10.29
C ASP A 311 8.88 17.39 10.74
N SER A 312 7.81 17.61 9.98
CA SER A 312 6.50 16.98 10.22
C SER A 312 6.57 15.45 10.07
N LEU A 313 7.27 14.97 9.05
CA LEU A 313 7.53 13.54 8.83
C LEU A 313 8.35 12.95 9.98
N ARG A 314 9.45 13.58 10.37
CA ARG A 314 10.33 13.10 11.46
C ARG A 314 9.66 13.13 12.82
N TYR A 315 8.77 14.08 13.08
CA TYR A 315 7.90 14.08 14.27
C TYR A 315 6.99 12.84 14.32
N ILE A 316 6.29 12.51 13.23
CA ILE A 316 5.46 11.30 13.13
C ILE A 316 6.32 10.04 13.33
N MET A 317 7.50 9.98 12.70
CA MET A 317 8.42 8.85 12.80
C MET A 317 9.00 8.67 14.20
N GLN A 318 9.17 9.75 14.98
CA GLN A 318 9.64 9.70 16.36
C GLN A 318 8.57 9.15 17.31
N ILE A 319 7.29 9.47 17.09
CA ILE A 319 6.18 8.85 17.82
C ILE A 319 6.11 7.36 17.46
N ARG A 320 6.25 7.00 16.17
CA ARG A 320 6.31 5.60 15.71
C ARG A 320 7.42 4.79 16.38
N SER A 321 8.63 5.33 16.50
CA SER A 321 9.75 4.63 17.15
C SER A 321 9.60 4.46 18.66
N ASN A 322 8.70 5.24 19.29
CA ASN A 322 8.37 5.12 20.71
C ASN A 322 7.15 4.19 20.95
N ALA A 323 6.52 3.69 19.89
CA ALA A 323 5.41 2.75 19.90
C ALA A 323 5.87 1.34 19.46
N THR A 324 4.93 0.43 19.15
CA THR A 324 5.29 -0.82 18.45
C THR A 324 5.79 -0.49 17.04
N LEU A 325 7.08 -0.72 16.80
CA LEU A 325 7.74 -0.49 15.52
C LEU A 325 7.12 -1.37 14.43
N ARG A 326 6.69 -0.73 13.35
CA ARG A 326 6.01 -1.35 12.21
C ARG A 326 6.12 -0.46 10.96
N PRO A 327 5.75 -0.94 9.77
CA PRO A 327 5.91 -0.16 8.54
C PRO A 327 5.09 1.12 8.54
N ALA A 328 5.56 2.14 7.80
CA ALA A 328 4.81 3.35 7.53
C ALA A 328 4.83 3.65 6.03
N ASN A 329 3.64 3.75 5.44
CA ASN A 329 3.41 3.98 4.02
C ASN A 329 2.90 5.41 3.79
N THR A 330 3.09 5.90 2.57
CA THR A 330 2.42 7.10 2.05
C THR A 330 1.85 6.81 0.66
N VAL A 331 0.64 6.27 0.62
CA VAL A 331 -0.05 5.87 -0.63
C VAL A 331 -0.53 7.08 -1.47
N LYS A 332 -0.63 8.27 -0.86
CA LYS A 332 -0.89 9.56 -1.53
C LYS A 332 0.25 10.54 -1.24
N ILE A 333 1.06 10.85 -2.26
CA ILE A 333 2.01 11.96 -2.27
C ILE A 333 1.54 13.00 -3.28
N TYR A 334 1.06 14.15 -2.81
CA TYR A 334 0.59 15.22 -3.67
C TYR A 334 1.75 15.98 -4.32
N GLY A 335 1.47 16.60 -5.46
CA GLY A 335 2.45 17.28 -6.31
C GLY A 335 1.88 17.64 -7.67
N GLY A 336 0.70 18.25 -7.73
CA GLY A 336 0.03 18.52 -9.00
C GLY A 336 -0.92 19.71 -8.95
N ASN A 337 -0.89 20.50 -10.02
CA ASN A 337 -1.79 21.62 -10.27
C ASN A 337 -1.74 22.80 -9.27
N ASN A 338 -0.78 22.84 -8.33
CA ASN A 338 -0.53 23.96 -7.40
C ASN A 338 -1.81 24.49 -6.70
N THR A 339 -2.68 23.59 -6.25
CA THR A 339 -3.98 23.95 -5.68
C THR A 339 -3.84 24.82 -4.41
N ASN A 340 -4.79 25.73 -4.22
CA ASN A 340 -4.85 26.66 -3.08
C ASN A 340 -4.82 25.98 -1.69
N TRP A 341 -5.13 24.67 -1.60
CA TRP A 341 -5.06 23.91 -0.35
C TRP A 341 -3.69 23.29 -0.07
N GLY A 342 -2.72 23.36 -0.99
CA GLY A 342 -1.32 22.94 -0.77
C GLY A 342 -0.84 21.68 -1.50
N SER A 343 -1.44 21.28 -2.63
CA SER A 343 -0.93 20.12 -3.41
C SER A 343 0.49 20.30 -3.96
N GLY A 344 0.87 21.53 -4.34
CA GLY A 344 2.19 21.83 -4.92
C GLY A 344 2.34 21.45 -6.39
N SER A 345 3.59 21.44 -6.86
CA SER A 345 4.02 21.16 -8.22
C SER A 345 4.50 19.71 -8.39
N ASN A 346 4.75 19.28 -9.64
CA ASN A 346 5.32 17.97 -9.89
C ASN A 346 6.76 17.81 -9.36
N GLN A 347 7.47 18.91 -9.06
CA GLN A 347 8.75 18.82 -8.35
C GLN A 347 8.51 18.54 -6.86
N ASP A 348 7.56 19.22 -6.21
CA ASP A 348 7.19 18.95 -4.81
C ASP A 348 6.79 17.49 -4.58
N GLY A 349 6.11 16.87 -5.54
CA GLY A 349 5.79 15.43 -5.52
C GLY A 349 7.04 14.55 -5.49
N VAL A 350 8.00 14.78 -6.39
CA VAL A 350 9.30 14.08 -6.40
C VAL A 350 10.07 14.33 -5.11
N GLU A 351 10.12 15.57 -4.64
CA GLU A 351 10.87 15.90 -3.44
C GLU A 351 10.29 15.26 -2.18
N ARG A 352 8.96 15.26 -2.04
CA ARG A 352 8.26 14.59 -0.94
C ARG A 352 8.49 13.08 -1.01
N PHE A 353 8.39 12.48 -2.19
CA PHE A 353 8.70 11.06 -2.42
C PHE A 353 10.11 10.70 -1.90
N CYS A 354 11.12 11.49 -2.26
CA CYS A 354 12.50 11.30 -1.78
C CYS A 354 12.64 11.54 -0.26
N ARG A 355 12.06 12.63 0.27
CA ARG A 355 12.06 12.92 1.72
C ARG A 355 11.40 11.83 2.55
N ASN A 356 10.35 11.16 2.05
CA ASN A 356 9.70 10.04 2.74
C ASN A 356 10.62 8.83 2.88
N ILE A 357 11.28 8.41 1.79
CA ILE A 357 12.21 7.27 1.82
C ILE A 357 13.37 7.57 2.77
N PHE A 358 14.01 8.73 2.62
CA PHE A 358 15.10 9.17 3.50
C PHE A 358 14.64 9.42 4.94
N GLY A 359 13.35 9.62 5.18
CA GLY A 359 12.75 9.75 6.51
C GLY A 359 12.40 8.42 7.18
N GLY A 360 12.49 7.29 6.46
CA GLY A 360 12.21 5.94 6.97
C GLY A 360 10.76 5.45 6.74
N CYS A 361 10.13 5.85 5.63
CA CYS A 361 8.92 5.20 5.10
C CYS A 361 9.26 3.87 4.41
N ALA A 362 8.41 2.86 4.61
CA ALA A 362 8.49 1.55 3.98
C ALA A 362 7.79 1.47 2.61
N GLY A 363 6.89 2.42 2.35
CA GLY A 363 6.20 2.54 1.09
C GLY A 363 5.88 3.98 0.72
N VAL A 364 6.04 4.33 -0.56
CA VAL A 364 5.81 5.67 -1.10
C VAL A 364 5.15 5.59 -2.48
N ARG A 365 4.09 6.36 -2.69
CA ARG A 365 3.34 6.35 -3.95
C ARG A 365 2.92 7.77 -4.36
N HIS A 366 3.30 8.17 -5.58
CA HIS A 366 2.82 9.41 -6.21
C HIS A 366 1.29 9.41 -6.32
N HIS A 367 0.61 10.43 -5.79
CA HIS A 367 -0.84 10.57 -5.91
C HIS A 367 -1.23 10.81 -7.38
N ARG A 368 -2.46 10.44 -7.76
CA ARG A 368 -2.95 10.55 -9.14
C ARG A 368 -3.10 12.00 -9.61
N PRO A 369 -3.14 12.25 -10.92
CA PRO A 369 -3.56 13.54 -11.47
C PRO A 369 -5.02 13.86 -11.08
N LEU A 370 -5.42 15.13 -11.01
CA LEU A 370 -4.62 16.33 -11.28
C LEU A 370 -3.76 16.80 -10.09
N SER A 371 -4.02 16.33 -8.86
CA SER A 371 -3.38 16.84 -7.64
C SER A 371 -2.03 16.19 -7.26
N GLY A 372 -1.58 15.20 -8.03
CA GLY A 372 -0.27 14.56 -7.90
C GLY A 372 0.33 14.17 -9.26
N ASN A 373 1.55 13.62 -9.22
CA ASN A 373 2.32 13.29 -10.43
C ASN A 373 1.76 12.09 -11.22
N GLY A 374 0.98 11.22 -10.60
CA GLY A 374 0.58 9.96 -11.20
C GLY A 374 1.79 9.09 -11.55
N LEU A 375 1.81 8.52 -12.75
CA LEU A 375 2.95 7.79 -13.32
C LEU A 375 3.67 8.58 -14.43
N ASN A 376 3.69 9.91 -14.34
CA ASN A 376 4.40 10.77 -15.30
C ASN A 376 5.93 10.55 -15.31
N GLU A 377 6.62 11.15 -16.28
CA GLU A 377 8.08 10.98 -16.48
C GLU A 377 8.91 11.30 -15.22
N LYS A 378 8.50 12.29 -14.42
CA LYS A 378 9.13 12.64 -13.13
C LYS A 378 8.91 11.57 -12.06
N SER A 379 7.70 11.00 -11.96
CA SER A 379 7.45 9.83 -11.10
C SER A 379 8.35 8.67 -11.50
N GLN A 380 8.35 8.32 -12.78
CA GLN A 380 9.14 7.22 -13.32
C GLN A 380 10.65 7.41 -13.08
N ALA A 381 11.18 8.62 -13.30
CA ALA A 381 12.59 8.94 -13.03
C ALA A 381 12.93 8.81 -11.54
N SER A 382 12.06 9.28 -10.64
CA SER A 382 12.25 9.14 -9.19
C SER A 382 12.23 7.67 -8.73
N ILE A 383 11.36 6.82 -9.29
CA ILE A 383 11.32 5.38 -8.97
C ILE A 383 12.61 4.70 -9.47
N ARG A 384 13.03 4.96 -10.71
CA ARG A 384 14.29 4.44 -11.27
C ARG A 384 15.51 4.88 -10.45
N ALA A 385 15.56 6.14 -10.01
CA ALA A 385 16.66 6.66 -9.19
C ALA A 385 16.79 5.91 -7.86
N VAL A 386 15.66 5.61 -7.20
CA VAL A 386 15.66 4.86 -5.93
C VAL A 386 16.08 3.42 -6.15
N ARG A 387 15.58 2.72 -7.19
CA ARG A 387 16.06 1.37 -7.50
C ARG A 387 17.54 1.33 -7.85
N LYS A 388 18.05 2.36 -8.55
CA LYS A 388 19.48 2.48 -8.87
C LYS A 388 20.35 2.75 -7.62
N LEU A 389 19.76 3.34 -6.58
CA LEU A 389 20.38 3.48 -5.26
C LEU A 389 20.32 2.17 -4.46
N GLU A 390 19.21 1.43 -4.54
CA GLU A 390 19.06 0.11 -3.88
C GLU A 390 19.97 -0.97 -4.47
N GLU A 391 20.45 -0.85 -5.72
CA GLU A 391 21.56 -1.66 -6.24
C GLU A 391 22.86 -1.54 -5.41
N GLN A 392 22.99 -0.49 -4.59
CA GLN A 392 24.18 -0.18 -3.80
C GLN A 392 23.90 -0.19 -2.30
N LEU A 393 22.74 0.31 -1.86
CA LEU A 393 22.41 0.59 -0.46
C LEU A 393 20.92 0.34 -0.14
N HIS A 394 20.65 -0.60 0.75
CA HIS A 394 19.29 -0.92 1.18
C HIS A 394 18.79 -0.03 2.33
N PHE A 395 17.61 0.57 2.19
CA PHE A 395 17.05 1.47 3.21
C PHE A 395 16.67 0.78 4.53
N TRP A 396 16.39 -0.53 4.51
CA TRP A 396 16.14 -1.32 5.73
C TRP A 396 17.41 -1.60 6.57
N GLU A 397 18.60 -1.29 6.06
CA GLU A 397 19.88 -1.37 6.78
C GLU A 397 20.35 -0.01 7.31
N MET A 398 19.57 1.06 7.07
CA MET A 398 19.98 2.45 7.33
C MET A 398 18.95 3.22 8.16
N SER A 399 19.40 4.30 8.79
CA SER A 399 18.57 5.27 9.51
C SER A 399 18.95 6.71 9.12
N PRO A 400 18.10 7.72 9.39
CA PRO A 400 18.47 9.13 9.16
C PRO A 400 19.59 9.55 10.10
N ARG A 401 20.65 10.16 9.55
CA ARG A 401 21.90 10.54 10.26
C ARG A 401 22.26 12.02 10.08
N MET A 402 21.24 12.89 10.14
CA MET A 402 21.34 14.32 9.82
C MET A 402 22.44 15.06 10.61
N GLU A 403 22.78 14.59 11.81
CA GLU A 403 23.85 15.13 12.65
C GLU A 403 25.26 15.03 12.03
N LEU A 404 25.44 14.20 11.01
CA LEU A 404 26.69 14.07 10.26
C LEU A 404 26.86 15.12 9.15
N LEU A 405 25.82 15.88 8.79
CA LEU A 405 25.94 16.97 7.81
C LEU A 405 26.40 18.28 8.48
N ASN A 406 27.50 18.83 7.97
CA ASN A 406 28.05 20.14 8.29
C ASN A 406 27.79 21.14 7.14
N GLY A 407 27.56 22.41 7.48
CA GLY A 407 27.43 23.50 6.51
C GLY A 407 26.13 23.51 5.68
N ARG A 408 25.13 22.74 6.11
CA ARG A 408 23.87 22.48 5.39
C ARG A 408 22.78 23.51 5.71
N GLU A 409 22.20 24.14 4.70
CA GLU A 409 21.05 25.05 4.82
C GLU A 409 19.72 24.30 5.01
N GLU A 410 18.59 25.02 5.17
CA GLU A 410 17.27 24.41 5.23
C GLU A 410 16.89 23.77 3.88
N ASN A 411 16.33 22.55 3.92
CA ASN A 411 15.97 21.74 2.75
C ASN A 411 17.11 21.39 1.76
N GLU A 412 18.36 21.82 1.95
CA GLU A 412 19.44 21.62 0.97
C GLU A 412 19.79 20.15 0.73
N ALA A 413 19.92 19.36 1.81
CA ALA A 413 20.26 17.94 1.72
C ALA A 413 19.61 17.11 2.85
N TYR A 414 19.52 15.80 2.63
CA TYR A 414 19.01 14.80 3.58
C TYR A 414 19.90 13.55 3.55
N LEU A 415 20.18 12.95 4.72
CA LEU A 415 21.19 11.90 4.87
C LEU A 415 20.63 10.70 5.62
N VAL A 416 20.81 9.50 5.04
CA VAL A 416 20.68 8.22 5.73
C VAL A 416 22.02 7.47 5.73
N GLY A 417 22.25 6.61 6.71
CA GLY A 417 23.47 5.78 6.75
C GLY A 417 23.36 4.57 7.67
N LYS A 418 24.33 3.67 7.53
CA LYS A 418 24.51 2.52 8.41
C LYS A 418 25.02 2.95 9.78
N ALA A 419 24.76 2.14 10.81
CA ALA A 419 25.12 2.46 12.19
C ALA A 419 26.62 2.33 12.51
N ASP A 420 27.41 1.73 11.61
CA ASP A 420 28.87 1.53 11.70
C ASP A 420 29.67 2.50 10.80
N ASP A 421 28.99 3.52 10.26
CA ASP A 421 29.54 4.55 9.37
C ASP A 421 30.33 3.97 8.16
N SER A 422 29.94 2.76 7.71
CA SER A 422 30.49 2.09 6.54
C SER A 422 29.92 2.60 5.22
N ALA A 423 28.64 3.01 5.21
CA ALA A 423 28.00 3.54 4.02
C ALA A 423 26.85 4.52 4.33
N PHE A 424 26.64 5.43 3.38
CA PHE A 424 25.67 6.54 3.47
C PHE A 424 25.00 6.79 2.11
N ALA A 425 23.77 7.30 2.14
CA ALA A 425 23.16 7.94 0.99
C ALA A 425 22.78 9.39 1.33
N VAL A 426 23.06 10.33 0.44
CA VAL A 426 22.68 11.74 0.56
C VAL A 426 21.76 12.14 -0.58
N TYR A 427 20.64 12.76 -0.27
CA TYR A 427 19.67 13.29 -1.22
C TYR A 427 19.70 14.82 -1.21
N PHE A 428 19.94 15.43 -2.38
CA PHE A 428 19.78 16.86 -2.64
C PHE A 428 18.50 17.08 -3.47
N PRO A 429 17.53 17.90 -3.03
CA PRO A 429 16.34 18.22 -3.84
C PRO A 429 16.65 19.02 -5.12
N LEU A 430 17.73 19.81 -5.09
CA LEU A 430 18.23 20.67 -6.16
C LEU A 430 19.77 20.54 -6.21
N GLY A 431 20.48 21.65 -6.41
CA GLY A 431 21.91 21.76 -6.10
C GLY A 431 22.18 21.97 -4.60
N GLY A 432 23.44 22.18 -4.24
CA GLY A 432 23.90 22.45 -2.87
C GLY A 432 25.40 22.16 -2.70
N THR A 433 25.96 22.32 -1.51
CA THR A 433 27.27 21.76 -1.11
C THR A 433 27.33 21.57 0.40
N VAL A 434 27.33 20.31 0.84
CA VAL A 434 27.38 19.94 2.27
C VAL A 434 28.65 19.16 2.58
N ASN A 435 29.07 19.16 3.85
CA ASN A 435 30.21 18.38 4.31
C ASN A 435 29.72 17.20 5.15
N LEU A 436 30.00 15.98 4.72
CA LEU A 436 29.67 14.74 5.44
C LEU A 436 30.81 14.39 6.38
N LYS A 437 30.55 14.38 7.70
CA LYS A 437 31.51 13.88 8.71
C LYS A 437 31.79 12.40 8.46
N THR A 438 33.08 12.03 8.46
CA THR A 438 33.55 10.65 8.31
C THR A 438 34.36 10.23 9.53
N GLY A 439 34.10 9.04 10.06
CA GLY A 439 34.54 8.65 11.42
C GLY A 439 36.04 8.39 11.61
N ALA A 440 36.84 8.33 10.54
CA ALA A 440 38.27 8.04 10.63
C ALA A 440 39.09 8.71 9.51
N ALA A 441 40.07 9.52 9.91
CA ALA A 441 40.98 10.23 9.00
C ALA A 441 41.72 9.29 8.04
N GLY A 442 41.77 9.64 6.76
CA GLY A 442 42.41 8.82 5.73
C GLY A 442 41.57 7.65 5.24
N SER A 443 40.33 7.49 5.72
CA SER A 443 39.36 6.59 5.10
C SER A 443 39.10 7.03 3.65
N THR A 444 39.06 6.07 2.73
CA THR A 444 38.70 6.33 1.33
C THR A 444 37.30 5.80 1.06
N TYR A 445 36.51 6.58 0.35
CA TYR A 445 35.12 6.29 0.03
C TYR A 445 34.91 6.35 -1.48
N GLN A 446 34.20 5.36 -2.01
CA GLN A 446 33.63 5.41 -3.35
C GLN A 446 32.36 6.26 -3.28
N VAL A 447 32.26 7.30 -4.13
CA VAL A 447 31.11 8.19 -4.23
C VAL A 447 30.55 8.15 -5.66
N GLY A 448 29.30 7.73 -5.80
CA GLY A 448 28.58 7.71 -7.08
C GLY A 448 27.29 8.52 -7.02
N TRP A 449 26.95 9.17 -8.14
CA TRP A 449 25.80 10.07 -8.24
C TRP A 449 24.71 9.50 -9.15
N ILE A 450 23.45 9.80 -8.83
CA ILE A 450 22.25 9.38 -9.56
C ILE A 450 21.31 10.59 -9.69
N SER A 451 20.95 10.96 -10.92
CA SER A 451 20.03 12.08 -11.19
C SER A 451 18.58 11.68 -10.99
N LEU A 452 17.80 12.55 -10.33
CA LEU A 452 16.36 12.39 -10.15
C LEU A 452 15.55 12.79 -11.40
N GLU A 453 16.17 13.48 -12.35
CA GLU A 453 15.55 13.90 -13.61
C GLU A 453 15.58 12.77 -14.64
N THR A 454 16.65 11.99 -14.68
CA THR A 454 16.81 10.85 -15.61
C THR A 454 16.44 9.51 -14.96
N GLY A 455 16.72 9.36 -13.67
CA GLY A 455 16.71 8.08 -12.96
C GLY A 455 17.93 7.21 -13.30
N ARG A 456 19.09 7.81 -13.56
CA ARG A 456 20.31 7.14 -14.04
C ARG A 456 21.57 7.67 -13.33
N PRO A 457 22.69 6.92 -13.34
CA PRO A 457 23.97 7.41 -12.83
C PRO A 457 24.49 8.62 -13.63
N GLU A 458 25.06 9.59 -12.92
CA GLU A 458 25.71 10.78 -13.49
C GLU A 458 27.22 10.61 -13.45
N GLY A 459 27.76 9.92 -14.46
CA GLY A 459 29.18 9.56 -14.57
C GLY A 459 29.59 8.29 -13.81
N ASP A 460 30.89 7.98 -13.88
CA ASP A 460 31.49 6.87 -13.14
C ASP A 460 31.72 7.25 -11.65
N PRO A 461 31.64 6.30 -10.69
CA PRO A 461 31.91 6.59 -9.29
C PRO A 461 33.36 7.00 -9.06
N ILE A 462 33.56 8.04 -8.26
CA ILE A 462 34.88 8.60 -7.93
C ILE A 462 35.35 8.15 -6.55
N MET A 463 36.67 8.09 -6.36
CA MET A 463 37.28 7.83 -5.06
C MET A 463 37.58 9.15 -4.37
N MET A 464 37.08 9.32 -3.14
CA MET A 464 37.24 10.52 -2.33
C MET A 464 37.82 10.16 -0.95
N SER A 465 38.70 11.01 -0.42
CA SER A 465 39.33 10.83 0.88
C SER A 465 39.29 12.13 1.68
N GLY A 466 38.84 12.05 2.94
CA GLY A 466 38.80 13.19 3.87
C GLY A 466 39.76 13.01 5.05
N GLU A 467 40.23 14.12 5.62
CA GLU A 467 40.89 14.11 6.94
C GLU A 467 39.85 14.02 8.08
N THR A 468 38.69 14.66 7.92
CA THR A 468 37.52 14.50 8.81
C THR A 468 36.20 14.46 8.03
N ASP A 469 36.06 15.29 7.01
CA ASP A 469 34.82 15.49 6.27
C ASP A 469 35.01 15.23 4.77
N LEU A 470 33.94 14.81 4.09
CA LEU A 470 33.83 14.77 2.62
C LEU A 470 32.92 15.90 2.16
N THR A 471 33.43 16.83 1.35
CA THR A 471 32.61 17.84 0.68
C THR A 471 31.85 17.19 -0.49
N LEU A 472 30.52 17.29 -0.48
CA LEU A 472 29.63 16.71 -1.48
C LEU A 472 28.84 17.81 -2.21
N THR A 473 29.03 17.88 -3.53
CA THR A 473 28.34 18.79 -4.45
C THR A 473 27.72 17.95 -5.58
N PRO A 474 26.40 18.01 -5.82
CA PRO A 474 25.77 17.21 -6.88
C PRO A 474 26.17 17.71 -8.28
N PRO A 475 26.25 16.81 -9.28
CA PRO A 475 26.64 17.16 -10.65
C PRO A 475 25.55 17.94 -11.40
N VAL A 476 24.29 17.89 -10.94
CA VAL A 476 23.13 18.55 -11.56
C VAL A 476 22.27 19.25 -10.50
N ASN A 477 21.63 20.36 -10.90
CA ASN A 477 20.78 21.16 -10.02
C ASN A 477 19.29 20.73 -10.01
N SER A 478 18.91 19.70 -10.78
CA SER A 478 17.54 19.16 -10.88
C SER A 478 17.21 18.09 -9.82
N GLY A 479 18.12 17.87 -8.88
CA GLY A 479 18.01 16.91 -7.77
C GLY A 479 18.84 15.65 -8.01
N SER A 480 19.44 15.11 -6.95
CA SER A 480 20.34 13.94 -7.05
C SER A 480 20.40 13.13 -5.75
N PHE A 481 20.71 11.83 -5.90
CA PHE A 481 21.26 11.01 -4.84
C PHE A 481 22.77 10.84 -5.01
N ALA A 482 23.51 10.89 -3.92
CA ALA A 482 24.84 10.29 -3.80
C ALA A 482 24.74 8.99 -2.99
N TYR A 483 25.45 7.94 -3.40
CA TYR A 483 25.83 6.84 -2.52
C TYR A 483 27.32 6.96 -2.18
N ILE A 484 27.66 6.69 -0.92
CA ILE A 484 29.00 6.82 -0.35
C ILE A 484 29.34 5.53 0.37
N ILE A 485 30.35 4.79 -0.07
CA ILE A 485 30.71 3.46 0.44
C ILE A 485 32.20 3.43 0.82
N ARG A 486 32.50 3.17 2.10
CA ARG A 486 33.88 3.03 2.61
C ARG A 486 34.52 1.78 2.02
N GLN A 487 35.75 1.92 1.52
CA GLN A 487 36.56 0.82 0.98
C GLN A 487 37.54 0.27 2.03
#